data_AF-A0A235BWG5-F1
#
_entry.id   AF-A0A235BWG5-F1
#
_cell.length_a   1.000
_cell.length_b   1.000
_cell.length_c   1.000
_cell.angle_alpha   90.00
_cell.angle_beta   90.00
_cell.angle_gamma   90.00
#
_symmetry.space_group_name_H-M   'P 1'
#
loop_
_entity.id
_entity.type
_entity.pdbx_description
1 polymer ?
#
loop_
_entity_poly.entity_id
_entity_poly.type
_entity_poly.pdbx_seq_one_letter_code
_entity_poly.pdbx_strand_id
1 'polypeptide(L)'
;MRGTLMTTAFICLLLLGGASYHRTPDKARVVKIPTDHTWVFFTDKGIDNSKEYSTAIRLLSKKASPIQVKRRSREPVKGFDFDDLPVKESYVRQIEALGGRVRTVSNWLNAASFELPPGIIKSVYALPFVYDLKPVTRRTFTESNPPIPLHQENIPARAVDTAEAHRFYGPSYDQVQMMGIPGLFFQGFFGSNVKLAIFDTGLKLKNVAVKNLRIYKQHDFLSGDNFYTADNAWTPQPVDKLRYFGLIKDPALIYSQSTGSGTVLLAFVADSFSYVYSSPRRAIFVARSTDFGSTWTEPVPIVFSQPTRQLSAHTFENLGFAGYDSITYLVYNDLSFGYSGSPGSGIYLGYFLGTHWHTIGPIGPGRFPDIRITDDTLYICYIENDSTVVFKKAEITLSEPTPHWTTRTALSTTELLSRLELVSASGEIIIIASARKSGRIVQFRSTDGGTTFSPPEELVPADAYDAQLEQNGAGV
;
A
#
# COMPACT_ATOMS: atom_id res chain seq x y z
N MET A 1 19.49 -48.21 -61.24
CA MET A 1 18.48 -48.43 -60.17
C MET A 1 18.18 -47.09 -59.52
N ARG A 2 16.90 -46.77 -59.44
CA ARG A 2 16.35 -45.46 -59.03
C ARG A 2 16.67 -45.14 -57.56
N GLY A 3 17.03 -43.89 -57.28
CA GLY A 3 17.07 -43.29 -55.95
C GLY A 3 16.86 -41.78 -56.09
N THR A 4 15.68 -41.33 -55.72
CA THR A 4 15.03 -40.06 -56.06
C THR A 4 15.59 -38.87 -55.26
N LEU A 5 15.66 -37.70 -55.89
CA LEU A 5 15.88 -36.39 -55.25
C LEU A 5 14.90 -36.15 -54.09
N MET A 6 15.39 -35.60 -52.99
CA MET A 6 14.58 -34.74 -52.12
C MET A 6 15.40 -33.49 -51.77
N THR A 7 15.12 -32.41 -52.49
CA THR A 7 15.40 -31.03 -52.12
C THR A 7 14.68 -30.70 -50.82
N THR A 8 15.44 -30.44 -49.76
CA THR A 8 14.95 -29.97 -48.47
C THR A 8 14.46 -28.53 -48.61
N ALA A 9 13.15 -28.34 -48.79
CA ALA A 9 12.53 -27.03 -48.70
C ALA A 9 12.52 -26.59 -47.22
N PHE A 10 13.33 -25.57 -46.91
CA PHE A 10 13.26 -24.84 -45.65
C PHE A 10 11.92 -24.08 -45.62
N ILE A 11 10.90 -24.67 -45.01
CA ILE A 11 9.69 -23.94 -44.64
C ILE A 11 10.03 -23.11 -43.41
N CYS A 12 10.49 -21.87 -43.65
CA CYS A 12 10.43 -20.82 -42.64
C CYS A 12 8.95 -20.50 -42.39
N LEU A 13 8.35 -21.19 -41.44
CA LEU A 13 7.05 -20.82 -40.89
C LEU A 13 7.25 -19.57 -40.03
N LEU A 14 7.19 -18.39 -40.66
CA LEU A 14 6.95 -17.11 -40.00
C LEU A 14 5.54 -17.14 -39.42
N LEU A 15 5.38 -17.76 -38.24
CA LEU A 15 4.25 -17.48 -37.37
C LEU A 15 4.45 -16.08 -36.81
N LEU A 16 3.91 -15.08 -37.52
CA LEU A 16 3.49 -13.81 -36.93
C LEU A 16 2.33 -14.09 -35.95
N GLY A 17 2.65 -14.76 -34.85
CA GLY A 17 1.73 -14.94 -33.74
C GLY A 17 1.65 -13.62 -32.98
N GLY A 18 0.67 -12.79 -33.31
CA GLY A 18 0.23 -11.75 -32.38
C GLY A 18 -0.13 -12.44 -31.07
N ALA A 19 0.62 -12.16 -29.99
CA ALA A 19 0.28 -12.68 -28.68
C ALA A 19 -1.15 -12.21 -28.37
N SER A 20 -2.09 -13.15 -28.24
CA SER A 20 -3.43 -12.81 -27.78
C SER A 20 -3.30 -12.18 -26.39
N TYR A 21 -3.69 -10.91 -26.25
CA TYR A 21 -3.70 -10.20 -24.96
C TYR A 21 -4.74 -10.78 -23.98
N HIS A 22 -5.52 -11.74 -24.47
CA HIS A 22 -6.59 -12.43 -23.77
C HIS A 22 -6.35 -13.95 -23.78
N ARG A 23 -6.44 -14.55 -22.60
CA ARG A 23 -6.43 -16.00 -22.37
C ARG A 23 -7.87 -16.50 -22.36
N THR A 24 -8.20 -17.43 -23.24
CA THR A 24 -9.54 -18.03 -23.27
C THR A 24 -9.74 -18.98 -22.09
N PRO A 25 -10.72 -18.74 -21.20
CA PRO A 25 -11.00 -19.65 -20.09
C PRO A 25 -11.71 -20.91 -20.59
N ASP A 26 -11.27 -22.08 -20.14
CA ASP A 26 -12.09 -23.29 -20.23
C ASP A 26 -13.02 -23.35 -19.02
N LYS A 27 -14.28 -22.95 -19.20
CA LYS A 27 -15.32 -22.96 -18.14
C LYS A 27 -16.06 -24.29 -18.00
N ALA A 28 -15.75 -25.29 -18.83
CA ALA A 28 -16.44 -26.58 -18.79
C ALA A 28 -15.96 -27.47 -17.62
N ARG A 29 -14.82 -27.11 -17.00
CA ARG A 29 -14.22 -27.87 -15.91
C ARG A 29 -14.92 -27.61 -14.57
N VAL A 30 -15.17 -28.69 -13.83
CA VAL A 30 -15.56 -28.60 -12.41
C VAL A 30 -14.33 -28.21 -11.57
N VAL A 31 -14.34 -26.99 -11.03
CA VAL A 31 -13.28 -26.50 -10.14
C VAL A 31 -13.53 -27.00 -8.71
N LYS A 32 -12.54 -27.68 -8.14
CA LYS A 32 -12.48 -28.06 -6.72
C LYS A 32 -11.29 -27.38 -6.07
N ILE A 33 -11.53 -26.43 -5.17
CA ILE A 33 -10.49 -25.81 -4.35
C ILE A 33 -10.62 -26.33 -2.90
N PRO A 34 -9.63 -27.06 -2.37
CA PRO A 34 -9.70 -27.67 -1.04
C PRO A 34 -9.38 -26.71 0.12
N THR A 35 -9.24 -25.42 -0.16
CA THR A 35 -8.84 -24.36 0.78
C THR A 35 -9.62 -23.10 0.45
N ASP A 36 -9.81 -22.25 1.46
CA ASP A 36 -10.29 -20.89 1.31
C ASP A 36 -9.27 -19.99 0.58
N HIS A 37 -7.96 -20.29 0.64
CA HIS A 37 -6.94 -19.50 -0.05
C HIS A 37 -6.83 -19.93 -1.52
N THR A 38 -7.26 -19.06 -2.42
CA THR A 38 -7.40 -19.36 -3.84
C THR A 38 -6.70 -18.30 -4.68
N TRP A 39 -5.80 -18.72 -5.56
CA TRP A 39 -5.36 -17.92 -6.70
C TRP A 39 -6.46 -17.85 -7.75
N VAL A 40 -6.84 -16.62 -8.09
CA VAL A 40 -7.71 -16.32 -9.22
C VAL A 40 -6.84 -15.74 -10.32
N PHE A 41 -6.70 -16.48 -11.42
CA PHE A 41 -6.00 -16.03 -12.63
C PHE A 41 -6.98 -15.30 -13.53
N PHE A 42 -6.52 -14.24 -14.19
CA PHE A 42 -7.34 -13.44 -15.09
C PHE A 42 -7.04 -13.74 -16.55
N THR A 43 -8.06 -13.53 -17.38
CA THR A 43 -8.01 -13.72 -18.83
C THR A 43 -7.11 -12.68 -19.48
N ASP A 44 -7.21 -11.43 -19.07
CA ASP A 44 -6.42 -10.30 -19.58
C ASP A 44 -6.17 -9.25 -18.48
N LYS A 45 -5.71 -8.05 -18.87
CA LYS A 45 -5.49 -6.88 -17.98
C LYS A 45 -6.37 -5.68 -18.35
N GLY A 46 -7.51 -5.93 -19.00
CA GLY A 46 -8.38 -4.93 -19.63
C GLY A 46 -7.76 -4.33 -20.88
N ILE A 47 -7.13 -5.16 -21.71
CA ILE A 47 -6.43 -4.79 -22.94
C ILE A 47 -6.90 -5.74 -24.03
N ASP A 48 -7.63 -5.21 -25.00
CA ASP A 48 -8.30 -6.02 -26.02
C ASP A 48 -7.57 -5.97 -27.37
N ASN A 49 -6.68 -4.99 -27.56
CA ASN A 49 -6.00 -4.76 -28.84
C ASN A 49 -4.61 -4.14 -28.69
N SER A 50 -3.86 -4.13 -29.79
CA SER A 50 -2.47 -3.63 -29.84
C SER A 50 -2.34 -2.13 -29.56
N LYS A 51 -3.37 -1.32 -29.87
CA LYS A 51 -3.38 0.12 -29.61
C LYS A 51 -3.50 0.41 -28.12
N GLU A 52 -4.38 -0.29 -27.41
CA GLU A 52 -4.49 -0.21 -25.96
C GLU A 52 -3.23 -0.71 -25.27
N TYR A 53 -2.68 -1.85 -25.75
CA TYR A 53 -1.43 -2.39 -25.24
C TYR A 53 -0.28 -1.38 -25.35
N SER A 54 -0.05 -0.83 -26.54
CA SER A 54 1.02 0.16 -26.77
C SER A 54 0.81 1.42 -25.92
N THR A 55 -0.43 1.85 -25.71
CA THR A 55 -0.76 2.98 -24.82
C THR A 55 -0.43 2.65 -23.37
N ALA A 56 -0.82 1.47 -22.87
CA ALA A 56 -0.55 1.03 -21.52
C ALA A 56 0.95 0.91 -21.24
N ILE A 57 1.73 0.31 -22.15
CA ILE A 57 3.19 0.20 -22.05
C ILE A 57 3.85 1.58 -22.06
N ARG A 58 3.39 2.50 -22.92
CA ARG A 58 3.90 3.88 -22.95
C ARG A 58 3.64 4.62 -21.64
N LEU A 59 2.44 4.47 -21.07
CA LEU A 59 2.08 5.07 -19.78
C LEU A 59 2.91 4.49 -18.64
N LEU A 60 3.09 3.17 -18.61
CA LEU A 60 3.95 2.50 -17.64
C LEU A 60 5.40 2.98 -17.76
N SER A 61 5.93 3.05 -18.98
CA SER A 61 7.30 3.52 -19.25
C SER A 61 7.53 4.96 -18.78
N LYS A 62 6.53 5.84 -18.92
CA LYS A 62 6.59 7.23 -18.42
C LYS A 62 6.55 7.32 -16.89
N LYS A 63 5.85 6.40 -16.22
CA LYS A 63 5.71 6.37 -14.76
C LYS A 63 6.84 5.60 -14.07
N ALA A 64 7.57 4.77 -14.81
CA ALA A 64 8.60 3.91 -14.27
C ALA A 64 9.78 4.73 -13.72
N SER A 65 10.31 4.30 -12.57
CA SER A 65 11.52 4.90 -12.01
C SER A 65 12.74 4.62 -12.91
N PRO A 66 13.78 5.48 -12.89
CA PRO A 66 15.02 5.24 -13.61
C PRO A 66 15.67 3.88 -13.30
N ILE A 67 15.47 3.38 -12.08
CA ILE A 67 15.96 2.08 -11.62
C ILE A 67 15.25 0.94 -12.36
N GLN A 68 13.93 1.00 -12.52
CA GLN A 68 13.16 -0.01 -13.24
C GLN A 68 13.52 -0.04 -14.71
N VAL A 69 13.66 1.15 -15.34
CA VAL A 69 14.10 1.28 -16.74
C VAL A 69 15.49 0.67 -16.93
N LYS A 70 16.44 0.98 -16.04
CA LYS A 70 17.80 0.41 -16.09
C LYS A 70 17.85 -1.09 -15.86
N ARG A 71 16.91 -1.65 -15.07
CA ARG A 71 16.80 -3.11 -14.91
C ARG A 71 16.30 -3.75 -16.20
N ARG A 72 15.18 -3.26 -16.73
CA ARG A 72 14.59 -3.79 -17.98
C ARG A 72 15.50 -3.62 -19.19
N SER A 73 16.37 -2.61 -19.24
CA SER A 73 17.34 -2.44 -20.34
C SER A 73 18.46 -3.49 -20.36
N ARG A 74 18.68 -4.21 -19.25
CA ARG A 74 19.66 -5.30 -19.12
C ARG A 74 19.09 -6.68 -19.44
N GLU A 75 17.77 -6.79 -19.57
CA GLU A 75 17.10 -8.07 -19.86
C GLU A 75 17.15 -8.39 -21.35
N PRO A 76 17.09 -9.69 -21.73
CA PRO A 76 17.08 -10.10 -23.13
C PRO A 76 15.93 -9.48 -23.93
N VAL A 77 14.78 -9.30 -23.28
CA VAL A 77 13.63 -8.57 -23.81
C VAL A 77 13.69 -7.14 -23.28
N LYS A 78 14.01 -6.20 -24.18
CA LYS A 78 14.18 -4.79 -23.81
C LYS A 78 12.81 -4.11 -23.66
N GLY A 79 12.67 -3.34 -22.58
CA GLY A 79 11.48 -2.53 -22.31
C GLY A 79 10.50 -3.20 -21.36
N PHE A 80 9.38 -2.54 -21.10
CA PHE A 80 8.28 -3.11 -20.34
C PHE A 80 7.42 -3.99 -21.24
N ASP A 81 6.87 -5.06 -20.67
CA ASP A 81 6.03 -6.03 -21.37
C ASP A 81 4.65 -6.17 -20.71
N PHE A 82 3.86 -7.12 -21.20
CA PHE A 82 2.53 -7.38 -20.65
C PHE A 82 2.59 -7.77 -19.17
N ASP A 83 3.63 -8.46 -18.72
CA ASP A 83 3.71 -8.97 -17.35
C ASP A 83 3.96 -7.85 -16.34
N ASP A 84 4.58 -6.74 -16.76
CA ASP A 84 4.74 -5.55 -15.93
C ASP A 84 3.44 -4.76 -15.72
N LEU A 85 2.48 -4.90 -16.64
CA LEU A 85 1.24 -4.12 -16.56
C LEU A 85 0.44 -4.50 -15.31
N PRO A 86 -0.24 -3.54 -14.66
CA PRO A 86 -1.06 -3.85 -13.50
C PRO A 86 -2.21 -4.79 -13.86
N VAL A 87 -2.58 -5.68 -12.94
CA VAL A 87 -3.87 -6.37 -13.02
C VAL A 87 -5.00 -5.34 -13.08
N LYS A 88 -6.04 -5.62 -13.87
CA LYS A 88 -7.23 -4.76 -13.96
C LYS A 88 -7.92 -4.67 -12.60
N GLU A 89 -7.89 -3.49 -11.97
CA GLU A 89 -8.43 -3.29 -10.62
C GLU A 89 -9.89 -3.73 -10.51
N SER A 90 -10.72 -3.44 -11.52
CA SER A 90 -12.14 -3.83 -11.52
C SER A 90 -12.38 -5.34 -11.44
N TYR A 91 -11.41 -6.18 -11.83
CA TYR A 91 -11.52 -7.64 -11.68
C TYR A 91 -11.37 -8.05 -10.22
N VAL A 92 -10.38 -7.47 -9.53
CA VAL A 92 -10.18 -7.68 -8.10
C VAL A 92 -11.40 -7.20 -7.32
N ARG A 93 -11.90 -5.98 -7.61
CA ARG A 93 -13.08 -5.40 -6.94
C ARG A 93 -14.34 -6.23 -7.11
N GLN A 94 -14.57 -6.81 -8.28
CA GLN A 94 -15.74 -7.65 -8.53
C GLN A 94 -15.68 -8.97 -7.75
N ILE A 95 -14.49 -9.54 -7.56
CA ILE A 95 -14.31 -10.73 -6.71
C ILE A 95 -14.50 -10.37 -5.23
N GLU A 96 -14.00 -9.19 -4.82
CA GLU A 96 -14.25 -8.66 -3.48
C GLU A 96 -15.75 -8.46 -3.21
N ALA A 97 -16.50 -7.93 -4.19
CA ALA A 97 -17.94 -7.76 -4.11
C ALA A 97 -18.72 -9.08 -3.97
N LEU A 98 -18.17 -10.20 -4.45
CA LEU A 98 -18.71 -11.54 -4.22
C LEU A 98 -18.38 -12.11 -2.83
N GLY A 99 -17.66 -11.36 -1.98
CA GLY A 99 -17.26 -11.77 -0.64
C GLY A 99 -15.85 -12.38 -0.55
N GLY A 100 -15.06 -12.30 -1.62
CA GLY A 100 -13.65 -12.70 -1.56
C GLY A 100 -12.79 -11.64 -0.85
N ARG A 101 -11.79 -12.04 -0.06
CA ARG A 101 -10.85 -11.09 0.56
C ARG A 101 -9.50 -11.15 -0.15
N VAL A 102 -9.07 -10.08 -0.81
CA VAL A 102 -7.76 -10.09 -1.49
C VAL A 102 -6.63 -10.22 -0.47
N ARG A 103 -5.67 -11.10 -0.75
CA ARG A 103 -4.44 -11.28 0.05
C ARG A 103 -3.23 -10.64 -0.64
N THR A 104 -3.08 -10.89 -1.93
CA THR A 104 -2.02 -10.29 -2.75
C THR A 104 -2.40 -10.28 -4.23
N VAL A 105 -1.82 -9.34 -4.97
CA VAL A 105 -2.01 -9.19 -6.42
C VAL A 105 -0.66 -9.34 -7.09
N SER A 106 -0.60 -10.18 -8.13
CA SER A 106 0.59 -10.43 -8.92
C SER A 106 0.36 -9.98 -10.36
N ASN A 107 1.00 -8.86 -10.72
CA ASN A 107 1.03 -8.37 -12.10
C ASN A 107 1.61 -9.44 -13.03
N TRP A 108 2.71 -10.08 -12.63
CA TRP A 108 3.42 -11.05 -13.45
C TRP A 108 2.59 -12.30 -13.75
N LEU A 109 1.87 -12.85 -12.75
CA LEU A 109 0.99 -14.00 -12.97
C LEU A 109 -0.32 -13.63 -13.69
N ASN A 110 -0.63 -12.34 -13.78
CA ASN A 110 -1.96 -11.81 -14.06
C ASN A 110 -3.01 -12.47 -13.15
N ALA A 111 -2.79 -12.37 -11.84
CA ALA A 111 -3.60 -13.08 -10.86
C ALA A 111 -3.67 -12.32 -9.53
N ALA A 112 -4.66 -12.65 -8.73
CA ALA A 112 -4.72 -12.24 -7.33
C ALA A 112 -5.13 -13.43 -6.47
N SER A 113 -4.51 -13.56 -5.30
CA SER A 113 -4.90 -14.58 -4.32
C SER A 113 -5.92 -14.00 -3.37
N PHE A 114 -6.95 -14.76 -3.06
CA PHE A 114 -8.04 -14.36 -2.19
C PHE A 114 -8.28 -15.41 -1.11
N GLU A 115 -8.89 -14.99 -0.01
CA GLU A 115 -9.68 -15.87 0.85
C GLU A 115 -11.10 -15.91 0.28
N LEU A 116 -11.50 -17.05 -0.27
CA LEU A 116 -12.82 -17.31 -0.85
C LEU A 116 -13.56 -18.32 0.04
N PRO A 117 -14.66 -17.92 0.70
CA PRO A 117 -15.55 -18.88 1.32
C PRO A 117 -16.00 -19.96 0.32
N PRO A 118 -16.15 -21.24 0.73
CA PRO A 118 -16.51 -22.32 -0.19
C PRO A 118 -17.75 -22.06 -1.05
N GLY A 119 -18.72 -21.29 -0.53
CA GLY A 119 -19.96 -20.95 -1.22
C GLY A 119 -19.81 -20.02 -2.43
N ILE A 120 -18.71 -19.27 -2.55
CA ILE A 120 -18.56 -18.24 -3.60
C ILE A 120 -17.61 -18.66 -4.74
N ILE A 121 -16.89 -19.77 -4.57
CA ILE A 121 -15.90 -20.26 -5.55
C ILE A 121 -16.51 -20.44 -6.94
N LYS A 122 -17.71 -21.02 -7.02
CA LYS A 122 -18.42 -21.22 -8.30
C LYS A 122 -18.79 -19.88 -8.94
N SER A 123 -19.29 -18.94 -8.15
CA SER A 123 -19.67 -17.60 -8.62
C SER A 123 -18.45 -16.82 -9.11
N VAL A 124 -17.33 -16.88 -8.38
CA VAL A 124 -16.06 -16.29 -8.79
C VAL A 124 -15.56 -16.95 -10.08
N TYR A 125 -15.60 -18.27 -10.17
CA TYR A 125 -15.20 -18.98 -11.38
C TYR A 125 -16.11 -18.68 -12.57
N ALA A 126 -17.37 -18.32 -12.37
CA ALA A 126 -18.29 -17.96 -13.45
C ALA A 126 -18.01 -16.58 -14.07
N LEU A 127 -17.24 -15.71 -13.39
CA LEU A 127 -16.92 -14.38 -13.90
C LEU A 127 -16.19 -14.45 -15.26
N PRO A 128 -16.56 -13.60 -16.24
CA PRO A 128 -16.07 -13.71 -17.61
C PRO A 128 -14.57 -13.46 -17.71
N PHE A 129 -14.04 -12.60 -16.84
CA PHE A 129 -12.62 -12.26 -16.81
C PHE A 129 -11.75 -13.22 -16.00
N VAL A 130 -12.33 -14.23 -15.33
CA VAL A 130 -11.58 -15.24 -14.58
C VAL A 130 -11.11 -16.33 -15.54
N TYR A 131 -9.80 -16.50 -15.65
CA TYR A 131 -9.19 -17.54 -16.47
C TYR A 131 -9.23 -18.91 -15.79
N ASP A 132 -8.72 -18.99 -14.55
CA ASP A 132 -8.60 -20.25 -13.80
C ASP A 132 -8.56 -19.97 -12.29
N LEU A 133 -8.90 -20.98 -11.49
CA LEU A 133 -8.76 -20.97 -10.04
C LEU A 133 -7.81 -22.07 -9.59
N LYS A 134 -6.84 -21.73 -8.74
CA LYS A 134 -5.92 -22.71 -8.14
C LYS A 134 -5.82 -22.51 -6.63
N PRO A 135 -5.69 -23.57 -5.81
CA PRO A 135 -5.42 -23.39 -4.40
C PRO A 135 -4.07 -22.68 -4.18
N VAL A 136 -4.01 -21.81 -3.19
CA VAL A 136 -2.73 -21.36 -2.63
C VAL A 136 -2.13 -22.58 -1.93
N THR A 137 -1.05 -23.10 -2.50
CA THR A 137 -0.47 -24.35 -2.01
C THR A 137 0.20 -24.09 -0.66
N ARG A 138 -0.19 -24.86 0.36
CA ARG A 138 0.50 -24.92 1.64
C ARG A 138 1.45 -26.10 1.64
N ARG A 139 2.74 -25.85 1.83
CA ARG A 139 3.69 -26.93 2.11
C ARG A 139 3.53 -27.34 3.57
N THR A 140 2.93 -28.50 3.81
CA THR A 140 2.67 -29.05 5.17
C THR A 140 3.66 -30.12 5.60
N PHE A 141 4.57 -30.53 4.73
CA PHE A 141 5.59 -31.52 5.05
C PHE A 141 6.93 -30.84 5.33
N THR A 142 7.45 -31.07 6.53
CA THR A 142 8.90 -31.17 6.75
C THR A 142 9.29 -32.46 6.06
N GLU A 143 10.08 -32.39 4.98
CA GLU A 143 10.81 -33.58 4.57
C GLU A 143 11.62 -34.01 5.79
N SER A 144 11.36 -35.22 6.30
CA SER A 144 12.37 -35.91 7.08
C SER A 144 13.53 -36.04 6.12
N ASN A 145 14.54 -35.16 6.23
CA ASN A 145 15.77 -35.29 5.46
C ASN A 145 16.18 -36.76 5.61
N PRO A 146 16.14 -37.59 4.55
CA PRO A 146 16.84 -38.85 4.63
C PRO A 146 18.28 -38.46 4.98
N PRO A 147 18.92 -39.11 5.96
CA PRO A 147 20.32 -38.84 6.24
C PRO A 147 21.05 -39.02 4.90
N ILE A 148 21.52 -37.91 4.33
CA ILE A 148 22.36 -37.95 3.14
C ILE A 148 23.57 -38.75 3.60
N PRO A 149 23.82 -39.95 3.05
CA PRO A 149 25.05 -40.64 3.36
C PRO A 149 26.14 -39.73 2.80
N LEU A 150 26.83 -39.00 3.68
CA LEU A 150 28.08 -38.35 3.32
C LEU A 150 29.06 -39.48 3.08
N HIS A 151 29.05 -40.03 1.87
CA HIS A 151 30.16 -40.84 1.40
C HIS A 151 31.38 -39.92 1.46
N GLN A 152 32.27 -40.20 2.41
CA GLN A 152 33.65 -39.73 2.38
C GLN A 152 34.33 -40.43 1.20
N GLU A 153 34.01 -40.02 -0.02
CA GLU A 153 34.92 -40.29 -1.12
C GLU A 153 36.16 -39.44 -0.90
N ASN A 154 37.32 -40.09 -0.84
CA ASN A 154 38.62 -39.44 -0.95
C ASN A 154 38.73 -38.86 -2.36
N ILE A 155 38.11 -37.69 -2.58
CA ILE A 155 38.25 -36.93 -3.82
C ILE A 155 39.69 -36.42 -3.84
N PRO A 156 40.53 -36.81 -4.83
CA PRO A 156 41.87 -36.27 -4.94
C PRO A 156 41.76 -34.75 -5.15
N ALA A 157 42.50 -33.99 -4.33
CA ALA A 157 42.52 -32.54 -4.37
C ALA A 157 42.80 -32.04 -5.79
N ARG A 158 41.81 -31.39 -6.42
CA ARG A 158 42.01 -30.74 -7.72
C ARG A 158 42.92 -29.54 -7.50
N ALA A 159 44.08 -29.56 -8.16
CA ALA A 159 45.12 -28.55 -8.05
C ALA A 159 44.66 -27.19 -8.61
N VAL A 160 44.05 -26.38 -7.75
CA VAL A 160 44.32 -24.94 -7.68
C VAL A 160 44.43 -24.59 -6.20
N ASP A 161 45.51 -25.06 -5.57
CA ASP A 161 45.94 -24.53 -4.29
C ASP A 161 46.55 -23.15 -4.55
N THR A 162 45.72 -22.11 -4.43
CA THR A 162 46.24 -20.81 -4.03
C THR A 162 45.99 -20.70 -2.54
N ALA A 163 47.04 -20.90 -1.74
CA ALA A 163 47.01 -20.73 -0.28
C ALA A 163 46.37 -19.39 0.16
N GLU A 164 46.36 -18.39 -0.72
CA GLU A 164 45.65 -17.12 -0.56
C GLU A 164 44.12 -17.25 -0.58
N ALA A 165 43.54 -18.03 -1.51
CA ALA A 165 42.11 -18.26 -1.59
C ALA A 165 41.60 -19.11 -0.42
N HIS A 166 42.34 -20.17 -0.06
CA HIS A 166 42.05 -20.98 1.13
C HIS A 166 42.12 -20.12 2.41
N ARG A 167 43.11 -19.24 2.52
CA ARG A 167 43.23 -18.30 3.66
C ARG A 167 42.10 -17.27 3.69
N PHE A 168 41.64 -16.81 2.53
CA PHE A 168 40.57 -15.81 2.42
C PHE A 168 39.18 -16.38 2.70
N TYR A 169 38.82 -17.52 2.10
CA TYR A 169 37.50 -18.15 2.27
C TYR A 169 37.41 -19.08 3.49
N GLY A 170 38.54 -19.46 4.07
CA GLY A 170 38.62 -20.26 5.29
C GLY A 170 37.84 -21.58 5.18
N PRO A 171 37.06 -21.97 6.20
CA PRO A 171 36.29 -23.22 6.20
C PRO A 171 35.27 -23.35 5.06
N SER A 172 34.90 -22.26 4.39
CA SER A 172 33.95 -22.29 3.27
C SER A 172 34.61 -22.54 1.91
N TYR A 173 35.94 -22.64 1.86
CA TYR A 173 36.68 -22.70 0.59
C TYR A 173 36.16 -23.79 -0.35
N ASP A 174 35.99 -25.03 0.11
CA ASP A 174 35.60 -26.14 -0.77
C ASP A 174 34.23 -25.88 -1.43
N GLN A 175 33.27 -25.34 -0.67
CA GLN A 175 31.94 -25.01 -1.18
C GLN A 175 31.99 -23.87 -2.20
N VAL A 176 32.80 -22.85 -1.92
CA VAL A 176 32.98 -21.67 -2.75
C VAL A 176 33.74 -22.02 -4.04
N GLN A 177 34.73 -22.92 -3.93
CA GLN A 177 35.51 -23.45 -5.04
C GLN A 177 34.68 -24.35 -5.96
N MET A 178 33.78 -25.18 -5.42
CA MET A 178 32.83 -25.95 -6.21
C MET A 178 31.95 -25.08 -7.11
N MET A 179 31.62 -23.86 -6.66
CA MET A 179 30.88 -22.87 -7.45
C MET A 179 31.77 -22.04 -8.39
N GLY A 180 33.09 -22.26 -8.41
CA GLY A 180 34.05 -21.53 -9.23
C GLY A 180 34.24 -20.05 -8.83
N ILE A 181 33.80 -19.67 -7.63
CA ILE A 181 33.82 -18.28 -7.16
C ILE A 181 35.25 -17.71 -7.03
N PRO A 182 36.27 -18.46 -6.54
CA PRO A 182 37.61 -17.91 -6.40
C PRO A 182 38.20 -17.43 -7.73
N GLY A 183 37.96 -18.18 -8.81
CA GLY A 183 38.38 -17.78 -10.16
C GLY A 183 37.79 -16.44 -10.60
N LEU A 184 36.49 -16.22 -10.35
CA LEU A 184 35.82 -14.95 -10.65
C LEU A 184 36.39 -13.80 -9.79
N PHE A 185 36.62 -14.07 -8.50
CA PHE A 185 37.16 -13.09 -7.57
C PHE A 185 38.56 -12.62 -7.99
N PHE A 186 39.47 -13.53 -8.33
CA PHE A 186 40.82 -13.17 -8.80
C PHE A 186 40.84 -12.55 -10.20
N GLN A 187 39.78 -12.71 -10.97
CA GLN A 187 39.56 -11.96 -12.22
C GLN A 187 38.97 -10.55 -12.00
N GLY A 188 38.74 -10.15 -10.75
CA GLY A 188 38.23 -8.83 -10.40
C GLY A 188 36.70 -8.73 -10.35
N PHE A 189 35.97 -9.85 -10.43
CA PHE A 189 34.52 -9.86 -10.31
C PHE A 189 34.08 -9.97 -8.85
N PHE A 190 33.94 -8.81 -8.20
CA PHE A 190 33.59 -8.72 -6.78
C PHE A 190 32.09 -8.65 -6.47
N GLY A 191 31.23 -8.70 -7.50
CA GLY A 191 29.78 -8.50 -7.34
C GLY A 191 29.37 -7.05 -7.03
N SER A 192 30.29 -6.08 -7.20
CA SER A 192 29.99 -4.66 -7.03
C SER A 192 28.84 -4.22 -7.94
N ASN A 193 27.94 -3.37 -7.41
CA ASN A 193 26.74 -2.88 -8.11
C ASN A 193 25.69 -3.95 -8.47
N VAL A 194 25.78 -5.16 -7.91
CA VAL A 194 24.73 -6.18 -7.98
C VAL A 194 23.76 -5.97 -6.81
N LYS A 195 22.45 -5.94 -7.11
CA LYS A 195 21.40 -5.93 -6.08
C LYS A 195 21.03 -7.36 -5.73
N LEU A 196 21.09 -7.70 -4.46
CA LEU A 196 20.71 -9.00 -3.91
C LEU A 196 19.39 -8.85 -3.16
N ALA A 197 18.48 -9.82 -3.36
CA ALA A 197 17.30 -10.00 -2.54
C ALA A 197 17.50 -11.27 -1.70
N ILE A 198 17.36 -11.14 -0.38
CA ILE A 198 17.52 -12.25 0.56
C ILE A 198 16.16 -12.46 1.23
N PHE A 199 15.62 -13.67 1.09
CA PHE A 199 14.36 -14.08 1.69
C PHE A 199 14.67 -15.03 2.84
N ASP A 200 14.82 -14.47 4.03
CA ASP A 200 15.11 -15.19 5.27
C ASP A 200 14.37 -14.51 6.43
N THR A 201 14.45 -15.09 7.62
CA THR A 201 14.00 -14.53 8.90
C THR A 201 14.78 -13.28 9.35
N GLY A 202 15.82 -12.88 8.61
CA GLY A 202 16.62 -11.67 8.82
C GLY A 202 18.12 -11.95 8.87
N LEU A 203 18.93 -10.89 8.89
CA LEU A 203 20.40 -10.97 9.02
C LEU A 203 20.88 -10.24 10.28
N LYS A 204 21.89 -10.80 10.95
CA LYS A 204 22.60 -10.10 12.04
C LYS A 204 23.51 -9.03 11.44
N LEU A 205 22.98 -7.81 11.27
CA LEU A 205 23.69 -6.70 10.61
C LEU A 205 24.98 -6.26 11.31
N LYS A 206 25.19 -6.64 12.58
CA LYS A 206 26.44 -6.40 13.32
C LYS A 206 27.61 -7.28 12.86
N ASN A 207 27.37 -8.33 12.07
CA ASN A 207 28.42 -9.21 11.59
C ASN A 207 29.33 -8.48 10.58
N VAL A 208 30.65 -8.65 10.71
CA VAL A 208 31.68 -8.00 9.89
C VAL A 208 31.50 -8.21 8.38
N ALA A 209 30.89 -9.32 7.95
CA ALA A 209 30.64 -9.62 6.55
C ALA A 209 29.51 -8.77 5.94
N VAL A 210 28.57 -8.28 6.76
CA VAL A 210 27.35 -7.59 6.30
C VAL A 210 27.21 -6.17 6.84
N LYS A 211 28.05 -5.75 7.79
CA LYS A 211 27.98 -4.43 8.45
C LYS A 211 28.05 -3.24 7.49
N ASN A 212 28.65 -3.43 6.32
CA ASN A 212 28.83 -2.38 5.30
C ASN A 212 27.85 -2.53 4.13
N LEU A 213 26.84 -3.41 4.23
CA LEU A 213 25.84 -3.56 3.18
C LEU A 213 24.91 -2.34 3.14
N ARG A 214 24.66 -1.85 1.92
CA ARG A 214 23.61 -0.87 1.67
C ARG A 214 22.27 -1.59 1.51
N ILE A 215 21.46 -1.56 2.56
CA ILE A 215 20.10 -2.13 2.53
C ILE A 215 19.18 -1.16 1.78
N TYR A 216 18.61 -1.63 0.67
CA TYR A 216 17.73 -0.81 -0.18
C TYR A 216 16.25 -0.87 0.26
N LYS A 217 15.80 -2.04 0.71
CA LYS A 217 14.45 -2.29 1.23
C LYS A 217 14.47 -3.52 2.14
N GLN A 218 13.62 -3.53 3.16
CA GLN A 218 13.36 -4.68 4.03
C GLN A 218 11.84 -4.85 4.17
N HIS A 219 11.38 -6.08 4.34
CA HIS A 219 9.98 -6.39 4.62
C HIS A 219 9.91 -7.61 5.52
N ASP A 220 9.09 -7.55 6.57
CA ASP A 220 8.84 -8.66 7.49
C ASP A 220 7.56 -9.39 7.10
N PHE A 221 7.72 -10.58 6.54
CA PHE A 221 6.61 -11.44 6.13
C PHE A 221 5.99 -12.25 7.29
N LEU A 222 6.61 -12.23 8.48
CA LEU A 222 6.21 -13.01 9.65
C LEU A 222 5.43 -12.18 10.67
N SER A 223 5.89 -10.97 10.99
CA SER A 223 5.42 -10.22 12.16
C SER A 223 4.64 -8.93 11.84
N GLY A 224 4.56 -8.50 10.58
CA GLY A 224 3.82 -7.31 10.16
C GLY A 224 4.64 -6.02 10.11
N ASP A 225 3.95 -4.87 10.02
CA ASP A 225 4.56 -3.55 9.86
C ASP A 225 5.01 -2.98 11.23
N ASN A 226 6.07 -2.16 11.26
CA ASN A 226 6.63 -1.57 12.47
C ASN A 226 6.81 -0.05 12.32
N PHE A 227 6.74 0.69 13.43
CA PHE A 227 7.22 2.07 13.47
C PHE A 227 8.72 2.12 13.73
N TYR A 228 9.40 3.10 13.13
CA TYR A 228 10.83 3.30 13.29
C TYR A 228 11.12 4.75 13.70
N THR A 229 12.06 4.94 14.63
CA THR A 229 12.69 6.23 14.90
C THR A 229 13.99 6.33 14.12
N ALA A 230 14.32 7.51 13.62
CA ALA A 230 15.54 7.74 12.86
C ALA A 230 16.14 9.09 13.27
N ASP A 231 17.18 9.06 14.11
CA ASP A 231 17.96 10.26 14.46
C ASP A 231 18.69 10.84 13.23
N ASN A 232 18.98 9.97 12.26
CA ASN A 232 19.34 10.31 10.89
C ASN A 232 18.66 9.33 9.93
N ALA A 233 18.31 9.77 8.73
CA ALA A 233 17.49 9.02 7.76
C ALA A 233 18.04 7.65 7.32
N TRP A 234 19.26 7.27 7.74
CA TRP A 234 19.99 6.10 7.25
C TRP A 234 20.09 4.95 8.25
N THR A 235 19.79 5.17 9.54
CA THR A 235 19.85 4.11 10.57
C THR A 235 18.56 4.02 11.41
N PRO A 236 17.40 3.74 10.79
CA PRO A 236 16.14 3.62 11.52
C PRO A 236 16.20 2.48 12.55
N GLN A 237 15.80 2.77 13.79
CA GLN A 237 15.62 1.77 14.85
C GLN A 237 14.13 1.49 15.04
N PRO A 238 13.71 0.22 15.14
CA PRO A 238 12.32 -0.08 15.42
C PRO A 238 11.94 0.44 16.81
N VAL A 239 10.74 0.98 16.94
CA VAL A 239 10.20 1.39 18.24
C VAL A 239 9.67 0.15 18.96
N ASP A 240 10.32 -0.24 20.06
CA ASP A 240 10.07 -1.51 20.75
C ASP A 240 8.62 -1.77 21.18
N LYS A 241 7.82 -0.72 21.42
CA LYS A 241 6.40 -0.87 21.80
C LYS A 241 5.42 -0.69 20.63
N LEU A 242 5.90 -0.30 19.45
CA LEU A 242 5.10 -0.08 18.25
C LEU A 242 5.44 -1.10 17.17
N ARG A 243 5.53 -2.37 17.59
CA ARG A 243 5.89 -3.52 16.75
C ARG A 243 4.85 -4.62 16.85
N TYR A 244 4.89 -5.55 15.88
CA TYR A 244 4.02 -6.73 15.83
C TYR A 244 2.53 -6.43 15.58
N PHE A 245 2.24 -5.31 14.92
CA PHE A 245 0.89 -5.02 14.44
C PHE A 245 0.74 -5.53 13.00
N GLY A 246 -0.31 -6.32 12.75
CA GLY A 246 -0.68 -6.66 11.38
C GLY A 246 -1.28 -5.44 10.70
N LEU A 247 -0.63 -5.03 9.62
CA LEU A 247 -1.09 -4.05 8.64
C LEU A 247 -1.46 -2.69 9.26
N ILE A 248 -0.41 -1.91 9.58
CA ILE A 248 -0.53 -0.53 10.07
C ILE A 248 -0.97 0.38 8.93
N LYS A 249 -1.98 1.21 9.18
CA LYS A 249 -2.50 2.21 8.23
C LYS A 249 -2.83 3.54 8.89
N ASP A 250 -2.88 4.57 8.07
CA ASP A 250 -3.35 5.93 8.38
C ASP A 250 -2.82 6.47 9.72
N PRO A 251 -1.49 6.53 9.92
CA PRO A 251 -0.94 7.11 11.14
C PRO A 251 -1.25 8.61 11.18
N ALA A 252 -1.80 9.07 12.30
CA ALA A 252 -2.00 10.47 12.62
C ALA A 252 -1.20 10.81 13.88
N LEU A 253 -0.54 11.96 13.87
CA LEU A 253 0.34 12.41 14.95
C LEU A 253 -0.02 13.83 15.35
N ILE A 254 -0.02 14.12 16.65
CA ILE A 254 -0.16 15.49 17.16
C ILE A 254 0.68 15.71 18.42
N TYR A 255 1.26 16.90 18.54
CA TYR A 255 1.76 17.40 19.81
C TYR A 255 0.56 17.82 20.65
N SER A 256 0.26 17.03 21.67
CA SER A 256 -0.84 17.34 22.57
C SER A 256 -0.36 18.26 23.68
N GLN A 257 -1.11 19.34 23.92
CA GLN A 257 -0.91 20.19 25.10
C GLN A 257 -1.62 19.62 26.34
N SER A 258 -2.38 18.52 26.20
CA SER A 258 -3.28 18.00 27.24
C SER A 258 -2.66 17.31 28.45
N THR A 259 -1.40 16.93 28.37
CA THR A 259 -0.74 16.17 29.44
C THR A 259 0.62 16.75 29.83
N GLY A 260 0.86 18.03 29.51
CA GLY A 260 2.11 18.73 29.76
C GLY A 260 2.99 18.86 28.52
N SER A 261 4.02 19.72 28.61
CA SER A 261 4.95 19.98 27.52
C SER A 261 5.63 18.70 27.04
N GLY A 262 5.63 18.49 25.71
CA GLY A 262 6.34 17.36 25.08
C GLY A 262 5.54 16.06 24.93
N THR A 263 4.22 16.07 25.20
CA THR A 263 3.39 14.90 24.90
C THR A 263 3.09 14.81 23.40
N VAL A 264 3.35 13.64 22.82
CA VAL A 264 2.96 13.28 21.45
C VAL A 264 1.95 12.16 21.49
N LEU A 265 0.84 12.32 20.77
CA LEU A 265 -0.14 11.27 20.54
C LEU A 265 0.01 10.75 19.11
N LEU A 266 0.05 9.43 18.98
CA LEU A 266 0.05 8.70 17.72
C LEU A 266 -1.19 7.82 17.69
N ALA A 267 -2.08 8.05 16.72
CA ALA A 267 -3.17 7.15 16.41
C ALA A 267 -2.88 6.44 15.07
N PHE A 268 -3.29 5.18 14.96
CA PHE A 268 -3.13 4.41 13.73
C PHE A 268 -4.16 3.28 13.69
N VAL A 269 -4.42 2.77 12.49
CA VAL A 269 -5.33 1.66 12.28
C VAL A 269 -4.53 0.37 12.13
N ALA A 270 -4.87 -0.65 12.92
CA ALA A 270 -4.26 -1.98 12.82
C ALA A 270 -5.28 -3.08 13.15
N ASP A 271 -4.90 -4.33 12.92
CA ASP A 271 -5.70 -5.49 13.32
C ASP A 271 -5.44 -5.84 14.80
N SER A 272 -6.52 -6.11 15.56
CA SER A 272 -6.44 -6.54 16.96
C SER A 272 -6.18 -8.05 17.04
N PHE A 273 -4.93 -8.47 17.29
CA PHE A 273 -4.56 -9.89 17.36
C PHE A 273 -4.70 -10.53 18.76
N SER A 274 -5.12 -9.78 19.78
CA SER A 274 -5.01 -10.21 21.19
C SER A 274 -6.27 -10.83 21.83
N TYR A 275 -7.09 -11.60 21.10
CA TYR A 275 -8.23 -12.30 21.74
C TYR A 275 -8.33 -13.78 21.35
N VAL A 276 -8.27 -14.63 22.38
CA VAL A 276 -8.24 -16.10 22.31
C VAL A 276 -9.54 -16.71 21.74
N TYR A 277 -10.63 -15.93 21.62
CA TYR A 277 -11.96 -16.45 21.25
C TYR A 277 -12.76 -15.55 20.27
N SER A 278 -12.13 -14.61 19.56
CA SER A 278 -12.83 -13.80 18.56
C SER A 278 -12.01 -13.59 17.28
N SER A 279 -12.70 -13.38 16.16
CA SER A 279 -12.05 -13.01 14.89
C SER A 279 -11.32 -11.67 15.06
N PRO A 280 -10.12 -11.50 14.45
CA PRO A 280 -9.42 -10.23 14.44
C PRO A 280 -10.35 -9.10 13.96
N ARG A 281 -10.36 -7.98 14.68
CA ARG A 281 -11.11 -6.78 14.31
C ARG A 281 -10.12 -5.68 13.97
N ARG A 282 -10.49 -4.82 13.02
CA ARG A 282 -9.80 -3.53 12.84
C ARG A 282 -10.07 -2.66 14.05
N ALA A 283 -9.06 -1.98 14.54
CA ALA A 283 -9.18 -1.00 15.59
C ALA A 283 -8.32 0.24 15.31
N ILE A 284 -8.76 1.37 15.84
CA ILE A 284 -7.90 2.54 16.02
C ILE A 284 -7.13 2.33 17.32
N PHE A 285 -5.81 2.24 17.22
CA PHE A 285 -4.90 2.18 18.35
C PHE A 285 -4.32 3.56 18.60
N VAL A 286 -4.09 3.88 19.87
CA VAL A 286 -3.37 5.09 20.29
C VAL A 286 -2.18 4.71 21.16
N ALA A 287 -1.04 5.32 20.86
CA ALA A 287 0.15 5.32 21.69
C ALA A 287 0.53 6.75 22.06
N ARG A 288 1.16 6.92 23.22
CA ARG A 288 1.62 8.22 23.70
C ARG A 288 3.13 8.20 23.95
N SER A 289 3.75 9.34 23.75
CA SER A 289 5.09 9.67 24.20
C SER A 289 5.04 10.91 25.07
N THR A 290 5.84 10.95 26.13
CA THR A 290 5.98 12.12 27.03
C THR A 290 7.36 12.77 26.94
N ASP A 291 8.14 12.38 25.94
CA ASP A 291 9.54 12.76 25.73
C ASP A 291 9.80 13.06 24.24
N PHE A 292 8.85 13.76 23.61
CA PHE A 292 8.94 14.22 22.21
C PHE A 292 9.09 13.10 21.17
N GLY A 293 8.57 11.91 21.46
CA GLY A 293 8.60 10.74 20.56
C GLY A 293 9.77 9.80 20.80
N SER A 294 10.61 10.05 21.81
CA SER A 294 11.79 9.21 22.10
C SER A 294 11.39 7.83 22.65
N THR A 295 10.40 7.79 23.53
CA THR A 295 9.80 6.56 24.06
C THR A 295 8.28 6.59 23.92
N TRP A 296 7.71 5.40 23.75
CA TRP A 296 6.27 5.22 23.53
C TRP A 296 5.67 4.31 24.59
N THR A 297 4.37 4.43 24.84
CA THR A 297 3.60 3.43 25.58
C THR A 297 3.16 2.28 24.70
N GLU A 298 2.68 1.20 25.32
CA GLU A 298 1.94 0.17 24.60
C GLU A 298 0.71 0.78 23.93
N PRO A 299 0.44 0.49 22.65
CA PRO A 299 -0.75 0.96 21.96
C PRO A 299 -2.02 0.36 22.57
N VAL A 300 -3.00 1.22 22.84
CA VAL A 300 -4.30 0.83 23.39
C VAL A 300 -5.37 1.05 22.31
N PRO A 301 -6.24 0.07 22.05
CA PRO A 301 -7.35 0.27 21.13
C PRO A 301 -8.41 1.19 21.75
N ILE A 302 -8.83 2.23 21.03
CA ILE A 302 -9.86 3.20 21.47
C ILE A 302 -11.19 3.02 20.75
N VAL A 303 -11.17 2.48 19.52
CA VAL A 303 -12.36 2.24 18.70
C VAL A 303 -12.19 0.90 18.00
N PHE A 304 -13.18 0.03 18.11
CA PHE A 304 -13.22 -1.24 17.40
C PHE A 304 -14.22 -1.17 16.25
N SER A 305 -13.84 -1.74 15.10
CA SER A 305 -14.78 -2.05 14.03
C SER A 305 -15.88 -2.98 14.55
N GLN A 306 -17.13 -2.71 14.17
CA GLN A 306 -18.26 -3.56 14.49
C GLN A 306 -18.66 -4.36 13.24
N PRO A 307 -18.11 -5.56 13.02
CA PRO A 307 -18.59 -6.42 11.95
C PRO A 307 -20.03 -6.81 12.25
N THR A 308 -20.98 -6.42 11.40
CA THR A 308 -22.36 -6.91 11.46
C THR A 308 -22.54 -8.01 10.40
N ARG A 309 -23.57 -8.86 10.54
CA ARG A 309 -23.91 -9.86 9.51
C ARG A 309 -24.21 -9.25 8.12
N GLN A 310 -24.39 -7.93 8.04
CA GLN A 310 -24.72 -7.20 6.82
C GLN A 310 -23.59 -6.33 6.24
N LEU A 311 -22.57 -6.01 7.04
CA LEU A 311 -21.43 -5.18 6.65
C LEU A 311 -20.15 -5.98 6.91
N SER A 312 -19.64 -6.61 5.85
CA SER A 312 -18.59 -7.64 5.90
C SER A 312 -17.17 -7.08 6.03
N ALA A 313 -16.98 -5.79 5.75
CA ALA A 313 -15.72 -5.07 5.95
C ALA A 313 -16.02 -3.71 6.60
N HIS A 314 -15.61 -3.57 7.86
CA HIS A 314 -15.55 -2.30 8.58
C HIS A 314 -14.09 -2.00 8.89
N THR A 315 -13.55 -0.94 8.31
CA THR A 315 -12.24 -0.39 8.68
C THR A 315 -12.37 1.11 8.92
N PHE A 316 -11.28 1.74 9.34
CA PHE A 316 -11.19 3.17 9.56
C PHE A 316 -10.11 3.73 8.65
N GLU A 317 -10.34 4.91 8.10
CA GLU A 317 -9.37 5.61 7.25
C GLU A 317 -9.38 7.11 7.57
N ASN A 318 -8.36 7.81 7.08
CA ASN A 318 -8.25 9.28 7.13
C ASN A 318 -8.34 9.86 8.56
N LEU A 319 -7.52 9.32 9.46
CA LEU A 319 -7.39 9.83 10.82
C LEU A 319 -6.78 11.24 10.79
N GLY A 320 -7.40 12.18 11.50
CA GLY A 320 -6.93 13.55 11.62
C GLY A 320 -7.07 14.05 13.07
N PHE A 321 -6.04 14.73 13.56
CA PHE A 321 -6.02 15.31 14.89
C PHE A 321 -6.13 16.83 14.87
N ALA A 322 -6.82 17.40 15.85
CA ALA A 322 -6.71 18.82 16.21
C ALA A 322 -6.69 18.98 17.73
N GLY A 323 -5.82 19.85 18.23
CA GLY A 323 -5.62 20.08 19.67
C GLY A 323 -6.10 21.46 20.09
N TYR A 324 -6.68 21.55 21.29
CA TYR A 324 -7.10 22.77 21.95
C TYR A 324 -6.88 22.65 23.45
N ASP A 325 -5.90 23.38 23.99
CA ASP A 325 -5.49 23.27 25.39
C ASP A 325 -5.37 21.79 25.82
N SER A 326 -6.24 21.31 26.72
CA SER A 326 -6.25 19.94 27.21
C SER A 326 -7.16 18.95 26.49
N ILE A 327 -7.77 19.39 25.39
CA ILE A 327 -8.61 18.56 24.54
C ILE A 327 -7.87 18.23 23.25
N THR A 328 -7.90 16.96 22.84
CA THR A 328 -7.41 16.54 21.52
C THR A 328 -8.50 15.79 20.77
N TYR A 329 -9.03 16.38 19.71
CA TYR A 329 -10.03 15.75 18.87
C TYR A 329 -9.39 14.83 17.83
N LEU A 330 -10.01 13.69 17.60
CA LEU A 330 -9.68 12.76 16.52
C LEU A 330 -10.90 12.61 15.62
N VAL A 331 -10.75 13.03 14.36
CA VAL A 331 -11.71 12.74 13.29
C VAL A 331 -11.22 11.54 12.50
N TYR A 332 -12.17 10.75 12.00
CA TYR A 332 -11.91 9.63 11.09
C TYR A 332 -13.18 9.32 10.31
N ASN A 333 -13.07 8.59 9.22
CA ASN A 333 -14.24 7.95 8.62
C ASN A 333 -14.16 6.45 8.75
N ASP A 334 -15.32 5.80 8.85
CA ASP A 334 -15.38 4.38 8.61
C ASP A 334 -15.46 4.10 7.10
N LEU A 335 -15.11 2.87 6.76
CA LEU A 335 -15.34 2.31 5.45
C LEU A 335 -16.14 1.04 5.66
N SER A 336 -17.44 1.14 5.44
CA SER A 336 -18.38 0.02 5.49
C SER A 336 -18.88 -0.33 4.10
N PHE A 337 -18.97 -1.62 3.80
CA PHE A 337 -19.52 -2.09 2.53
C PHE A 337 -20.85 -2.80 2.79
N GLY A 338 -21.95 -2.19 2.33
CA GLY A 338 -23.26 -2.85 2.26
C GLY A 338 -23.27 -3.94 1.20
N TYR A 339 -24.19 -4.90 1.32
CA TYR A 339 -24.43 -5.94 0.30
C TYR A 339 -24.69 -5.39 -1.12
N SER A 340 -25.14 -4.14 -1.24
CA SER A 340 -25.34 -3.44 -2.52
C SER A 340 -24.05 -2.87 -3.13
N GLY A 341 -22.90 -2.99 -2.47
CA GLY A 341 -21.61 -2.47 -2.95
C GLY A 341 -21.45 -0.95 -2.83
N SER A 342 -22.47 -0.22 -2.36
CA SER A 342 -22.33 1.19 -2.02
C SER A 342 -21.49 1.31 -0.74
N PRO A 343 -20.35 2.02 -0.76
CA PRO A 343 -19.62 2.31 0.46
C PRO A 343 -20.51 3.19 1.36
N GLY A 344 -20.95 2.64 2.47
CA GLY A 344 -21.44 3.44 3.58
C GLY A 344 -20.21 3.96 4.30
N SER A 345 -19.97 5.26 4.26
CA SER A 345 -18.92 5.87 5.06
C SER A 345 -19.56 6.96 5.92
N GLY A 346 -19.38 6.86 7.22
CA GLY A 346 -19.72 7.85 8.22
C GLY A 346 -18.44 8.56 8.67
N ILE A 347 -18.53 9.87 8.85
CA ILE A 347 -17.53 10.65 9.56
C ILE A 347 -17.82 10.53 11.03
N TYR A 348 -16.80 10.19 11.82
CA TYR A 348 -16.88 10.05 13.25
C TYR A 348 -15.96 11.05 13.93
N LEU A 349 -16.38 11.48 15.11
CA LEU A 349 -15.59 12.34 15.98
C LEU A 349 -15.53 11.74 17.39
N GLY A 350 -14.39 11.92 18.01
CA GLY A 350 -14.20 11.76 19.44
C GLY A 350 -13.07 12.65 19.91
N TYR A 351 -12.82 12.67 21.21
CA TYR A 351 -11.78 13.50 21.79
C TYR A 351 -11.12 12.83 22.98
N PHE A 352 -9.90 13.24 23.24
CA PHE A 352 -9.20 12.97 24.49
C PHE A 352 -9.34 14.17 25.41
N LEU A 353 -9.68 13.92 26.67
CA LEU A 353 -9.46 14.86 27.76
C LEU A 353 -8.30 14.31 28.59
N GLY A 354 -7.13 14.95 28.50
CA GLY A 354 -5.87 14.35 28.95
C GLY A 354 -5.60 13.04 28.20
N THR A 355 -5.70 11.89 28.89
CA THR A 355 -5.46 10.55 28.34
C THR A 355 -6.72 9.71 28.17
N HIS A 356 -7.89 10.23 28.53
CA HIS A 356 -9.14 9.48 28.49
C HIS A 356 -9.86 9.74 27.17
N TRP A 357 -10.20 8.68 26.45
CA TRP A 357 -10.95 8.74 25.21
C TRP A 357 -12.45 8.88 25.46
N HIS A 358 -13.07 9.85 24.81
CA HIS A 358 -14.51 10.09 24.79
C HIS A 358 -15.02 9.98 23.35
N THR A 359 -16.03 9.12 23.14
CA THR A 359 -16.67 8.97 21.83
C THR A 359 -17.83 9.96 21.72
N ILE A 360 -17.88 10.75 20.65
CA ILE A 360 -19.05 11.58 20.33
C ILE A 360 -20.00 10.80 19.43
N GLY A 361 -19.48 10.23 18.34
CA GLY A 361 -20.25 9.41 17.40
C GLY A 361 -20.21 9.95 15.97
N PRO A 362 -21.08 9.46 15.08
CA PRO A 362 -21.11 9.89 13.70
C PRO A 362 -21.60 11.34 13.61
N ILE A 363 -20.86 12.18 12.89
CA ILE A 363 -21.20 13.58 12.65
C ILE A 363 -21.79 13.82 11.26
N GLY A 364 -21.81 12.81 10.39
CA GLY A 364 -22.46 12.86 9.08
C GLY A 364 -21.99 11.72 8.16
N PRO A 365 -22.67 11.49 7.03
CA PRO A 365 -22.15 10.59 6.00
C PRO A 365 -21.02 11.26 5.23
N GLY A 366 -20.01 10.50 4.83
CA GLY A 366 -18.92 11.01 4.01
C GLY A 366 -17.60 10.32 4.23
N ARG A 367 -16.55 10.88 3.64
CA ARG A 367 -15.16 10.37 3.63
C ARG A 367 -14.17 11.52 3.55
N PHE A 368 -12.89 11.21 3.77
CA PHE A 368 -11.80 12.19 3.71
C PHE A 368 -12.03 13.42 4.61
N PRO A 369 -12.34 13.24 5.91
CA PRO A 369 -12.43 14.36 6.81
C PRO A 369 -11.07 15.03 7.02
N ASP A 370 -11.10 16.33 7.23
CA ASP A 370 -10.01 17.06 7.88
C ASP A 370 -10.57 17.94 9.00
N ILE A 371 -9.75 18.23 10.01
CA ILE A 371 -10.13 18.88 11.25
C ILE A 371 -9.10 19.95 11.64
N ARG A 372 -9.57 21.12 12.04
CA ARG A 372 -8.73 22.23 12.51
C ARG A 372 -9.35 22.94 13.69
N ILE A 373 -8.50 23.51 14.53
CA ILE A 373 -8.92 24.42 15.58
C ILE A 373 -8.16 25.74 15.42
N THR A 374 -8.87 26.85 15.51
CA THR A 374 -8.31 28.21 15.54
C THR A 374 -9.21 29.07 16.40
N ASP A 375 -8.64 29.82 17.34
CA ASP A 375 -9.35 30.72 18.25
C ASP A 375 -10.61 30.06 18.86
N ASP A 376 -10.41 28.96 19.59
CA ASP A 376 -11.43 28.19 20.32
C ASP A 376 -12.58 27.64 19.45
N THR A 377 -12.40 27.68 18.14
CA THR A 377 -13.38 27.23 17.17
C THR A 377 -12.90 25.97 16.47
N LEU A 378 -13.73 24.93 16.53
CA LEU A 378 -13.53 23.68 15.82
C LEU A 378 -14.13 23.77 14.40
N TYR A 379 -13.30 23.45 13.42
CA TYR A 379 -13.68 23.37 12.02
C TYR A 379 -13.48 21.95 11.51
N ILE A 380 -14.45 21.43 10.76
CA ILE A 380 -14.34 20.14 10.08
C ILE A 380 -14.83 20.31 8.64
N CYS A 381 -14.11 19.74 7.69
CA CYS A 381 -14.62 19.53 6.34
C CYS A 381 -14.54 18.05 5.95
N TYR A 382 -15.44 17.59 5.09
CA TYR A 382 -15.44 16.22 4.57
C TYR A 382 -16.19 16.14 3.24
N ILE A 383 -15.96 15.08 2.47
CA ILE A 383 -16.70 14.80 1.23
C ILE A 383 -17.91 13.96 1.59
N GLU A 384 -19.11 14.53 1.55
CA GLU A 384 -20.37 13.83 1.87
C GLU A 384 -20.76 12.85 0.77
N ASN A 385 -20.59 13.27 -0.49
CA ASN A 385 -20.84 12.46 -1.68
C ASN A 385 -19.99 12.96 -2.86
N ASP A 386 -20.17 12.34 -4.03
CA ASP A 386 -19.40 12.60 -5.24
C ASP A 386 -19.46 14.05 -5.77
N SER A 387 -20.43 14.83 -5.32
CA SER A 387 -20.69 16.22 -5.75
C SER A 387 -20.75 17.24 -4.60
N THR A 388 -20.46 16.83 -3.36
CA THR A 388 -20.68 17.69 -2.19
C THR A 388 -19.55 17.58 -1.18
N VAL A 389 -18.91 18.72 -0.91
CA VAL A 389 -18.07 18.92 0.27
C VAL A 389 -18.93 19.57 1.35
N VAL A 390 -18.86 19.08 2.56
CA VAL A 390 -19.52 19.68 3.73
C VAL A 390 -18.46 20.32 4.60
N PHE A 391 -18.75 21.54 5.05
CA PHE A 391 -18.01 22.26 6.06
C PHE A 391 -18.90 22.40 7.30
N LYS A 392 -18.29 22.27 8.49
CA LYS A 392 -18.94 22.51 9.78
C LYS A 392 -18.05 23.34 10.70
N LYS A 393 -18.70 24.18 11.51
CA LYS A 393 -18.09 25.00 12.55
C LYS A 393 -18.81 24.79 13.87
N ALA A 394 -18.07 24.73 14.97
CA ALA A 394 -18.58 24.74 16.33
C ALA A 394 -17.62 25.49 17.25
N GLU A 395 -18.15 26.20 18.24
CA GLU A 395 -17.34 26.71 19.35
C GLU A 395 -17.11 25.57 20.36
N ILE A 396 -15.94 25.55 20.98
CA ILE A 396 -15.55 24.52 21.94
C ILE A 396 -14.94 25.15 23.19
N THR A 397 -15.22 24.55 24.35
CA THR A 397 -14.63 24.97 25.63
C THR A 397 -14.18 23.76 26.43
N LEU A 398 -13.37 23.99 27.47
CA LEU A 398 -12.95 22.91 28.38
C LEU A 398 -14.12 22.30 29.15
N SER A 399 -15.12 23.10 29.51
CA SER A 399 -16.34 22.63 30.17
C SER A 399 -17.29 21.90 29.21
N GLU A 400 -17.24 22.23 27.92
CA GLU A 400 -18.11 21.67 26.88
C GLU A 400 -17.29 21.19 25.67
N PRO A 401 -16.57 20.05 25.80
CA PRO A 401 -15.74 19.49 24.74
C PRO A 401 -16.52 18.75 23.65
N THR A 402 -17.84 18.62 23.77
CA THR A 402 -18.66 18.06 22.70
C THR A 402 -19.14 19.21 21.81
N PRO A 403 -18.76 19.28 20.53
CA PRO A 403 -19.05 20.43 19.69
C PRO A 403 -20.54 20.54 19.38
N HIS A 404 -21.08 21.73 19.62
CA HIS A 404 -22.40 22.13 19.15
C HIS A 404 -22.25 22.87 17.81
N TRP A 405 -22.60 22.19 16.71
CA TRP A 405 -22.43 22.74 15.35
C TRP A 405 -23.30 23.98 15.13
N THR A 406 -22.67 25.14 14.98
CA THR A 406 -23.33 26.43 14.74
C THR A 406 -23.44 26.75 13.24
N THR A 407 -22.58 26.17 12.41
CA THR A 407 -22.61 26.33 10.95
C THR A 407 -22.47 24.98 10.26
N ARG A 408 -23.27 24.76 9.20
CA ARG A 408 -23.08 23.70 8.23
C ARG A 408 -23.27 24.27 6.83
N THR A 409 -22.24 24.21 6.01
CA THR A 409 -22.25 24.73 4.64
C THR A 409 -21.94 23.59 3.67
N ALA A 410 -22.75 23.44 2.63
CA ALA A 410 -22.56 22.42 1.60
C ALA A 410 -22.07 23.10 0.32
N LEU A 411 -20.89 22.70 -0.14
CA LEU A 411 -20.23 23.22 -1.33
C LEU A 411 -20.43 22.23 -2.48
N SER A 412 -21.00 22.71 -3.58
CA SER A 412 -21.23 21.89 -4.76
C SER A 412 -19.95 21.76 -5.58
N THR A 413 -19.68 20.55 -6.08
CA THR A 413 -18.50 20.24 -6.88
C THR A 413 -18.94 19.63 -8.21
N THR A 414 -18.27 20.01 -9.30
CA THR A 414 -18.55 19.49 -10.64
C THR A 414 -17.67 18.28 -10.99
N GLU A 415 -16.67 17.99 -10.17
CA GLU A 415 -15.78 16.85 -10.31
C GLU A 415 -15.63 16.08 -9.00
N LEU A 416 -15.24 14.81 -9.13
CA LEU A 416 -14.97 13.93 -8.01
C LEU A 416 -13.72 14.41 -7.28
N LEU A 417 -13.85 14.75 -6.00
CA LEU A 417 -12.72 15.15 -5.16
C LEU A 417 -12.21 13.97 -4.31
N SER A 418 -10.98 14.12 -3.85
CA SER A 418 -10.28 13.23 -2.93
C SER A 418 -9.30 14.06 -2.10
N ARG A 419 -9.05 13.67 -0.84
CA ARG A 419 -8.12 14.34 0.08
C ARG A 419 -8.45 15.83 0.29
N LEU A 420 -9.01 16.15 1.45
CA LEU A 420 -9.24 17.53 1.87
C LEU A 420 -8.11 17.98 2.79
N GLU A 421 -7.76 19.25 2.70
CA GLU A 421 -6.92 19.95 3.67
C GLU A 421 -7.64 21.25 4.03
N LEU A 422 -7.87 21.45 5.31
CA LEU A 422 -8.52 22.62 5.87
C LEU A 422 -7.47 23.54 6.45
N VAL A 423 -7.60 24.82 6.13
CA VAL A 423 -6.76 25.90 6.65
C VAL A 423 -7.68 26.97 7.21
N SER A 424 -7.37 27.44 8.42
CA SER A 424 -8.09 28.52 9.08
C SER A 424 -7.08 29.50 9.67
N ALA A 425 -7.24 30.78 9.36
CA ALA A 425 -6.40 31.86 9.88
C ALA A 425 -7.20 33.17 9.90
N SER A 426 -7.27 33.82 11.06
CA SER A 426 -7.81 35.19 11.19
C SER A 426 -9.20 35.41 10.56
N GLY A 427 -10.11 34.42 10.69
CA GLY A 427 -11.47 34.48 10.14
C GLY A 427 -11.61 34.04 8.68
N GLU A 428 -10.50 33.83 7.97
CA GLU A 428 -10.48 33.21 6.65
C GLU A 428 -10.40 31.68 6.77
N ILE A 429 -11.18 30.99 5.94
CA ILE A 429 -11.22 29.54 5.86
C ILE A 429 -10.98 29.12 4.42
N ILE A 430 -9.99 28.25 4.22
CA ILE A 430 -9.66 27.70 2.91
C ILE A 430 -9.78 26.17 3.00
N ILE A 431 -10.55 25.60 2.08
CA ILE A 431 -10.61 24.16 1.87
C ILE A 431 -9.89 23.85 0.57
N ILE A 432 -8.80 23.10 0.66
CA ILE A 432 -8.04 22.62 -0.49
C ILE A 432 -8.43 21.17 -0.75
N ALA A 433 -8.63 20.81 -2.01
CA ALA A 433 -9.00 19.46 -2.41
C ALA A 433 -8.26 19.01 -3.67
N SER A 434 -8.00 17.71 -3.80
CA SER A 434 -7.44 17.13 -5.03
C SER A 434 -8.53 16.48 -5.89
N ALA A 435 -8.64 16.90 -7.14
CA ALA A 435 -9.55 16.29 -8.09
C ALA A 435 -9.09 14.88 -8.49
N ARG A 436 -9.94 13.87 -8.25
CA ARG A 436 -9.59 12.46 -8.33
C ARG A 436 -9.21 11.99 -9.74
N LYS A 437 -9.82 12.57 -10.78
CA LYS A 437 -9.58 12.17 -12.19
C LYS A 437 -8.46 12.99 -12.83
N SER A 438 -8.50 14.29 -12.65
CA SER A 438 -7.60 15.24 -13.33
C SER A 438 -6.29 15.44 -12.57
N GLY A 439 -6.27 15.19 -11.25
CA GLY A 439 -5.15 15.49 -10.36
C GLY A 439 -4.99 16.99 -10.06
N ARG A 440 -5.91 17.84 -10.54
CA ARG A 440 -5.92 19.28 -10.27
C ARG A 440 -6.13 19.54 -8.79
N ILE A 441 -5.56 20.63 -8.29
CA ILE A 441 -5.81 21.09 -6.93
C ILE A 441 -6.83 22.23 -7.04
N VAL A 442 -7.90 22.14 -6.25
CA VAL A 442 -8.92 23.18 -6.17
C VAL A 442 -8.99 23.73 -4.76
N GLN A 443 -9.35 25.01 -4.65
CA GLN A 443 -9.62 25.67 -3.39
C GLN A 443 -11.05 26.21 -3.33
N PHE A 444 -11.61 26.22 -2.12
CA PHE A 444 -12.80 26.97 -1.75
C PHE A 444 -12.40 27.94 -0.65
N ARG A 445 -12.79 29.20 -0.76
CA ARG A 445 -12.41 30.25 0.19
C ARG A 445 -13.64 30.87 0.83
N SER A 446 -13.59 31.08 2.14
CA SER A 446 -14.59 31.81 2.91
C SER A 446 -13.93 32.90 3.72
N THR A 447 -14.53 34.09 3.72
CA THR A 447 -14.10 35.25 4.51
C THR A 447 -15.13 35.64 5.57
N ASP A 448 -16.17 34.84 5.76
CA ASP A 448 -17.30 35.08 6.67
C ASP A 448 -17.44 33.96 7.73
N GLY A 449 -16.31 33.33 8.08
CA GLY A 449 -16.27 32.26 9.06
C GLY A 449 -16.91 30.95 8.59
N GLY A 450 -16.99 30.73 7.28
CA GLY A 450 -17.49 29.51 6.65
C GLY A 450 -19.00 29.49 6.40
N THR A 451 -19.67 30.63 6.49
CA THR A 451 -21.11 30.76 6.18
C THR A 451 -21.33 30.62 4.67
N THR A 452 -20.46 31.25 3.88
CA THR A 452 -20.44 31.12 2.42
C THR A 452 -19.02 30.83 1.93
N PHE A 453 -18.92 30.15 0.79
CA PHE A 453 -17.64 29.85 0.14
C PHE A 453 -17.67 30.28 -1.32
N SER A 454 -16.51 30.66 -1.85
CA SER A 454 -16.31 30.87 -3.28
C SER A 454 -16.60 29.59 -4.07
N PRO A 455 -16.96 29.71 -5.36
CA PRO A 455 -16.92 28.58 -6.30
C PRO A 455 -15.53 27.92 -6.31
N PRO A 456 -15.42 26.63 -6.72
CA PRO A 456 -14.13 25.95 -6.77
C PRO A 456 -13.18 26.66 -7.75
N GLU A 457 -12.04 27.11 -7.23
CA GLU A 457 -10.98 27.75 -8.00
C GLU A 457 -9.80 26.80 -8.15
N GLU A 458 -9.23 26.67 -9.35
CA GLU A 458 -8.03 25.86 -9.54
C GLU A 458 -6.79 26.59 -8.98
N LEU A 459 -6.02 25.88 -8.16
CA LEU A 459 -4.68 26.28 -7.77
C LEU A 459 -3.69 25.85 -8.83
N VAL A 460 -3.17 26.83 -9.58
CA VAL A 460 -2.13 26.62 -10.58
C VAL A 460 -0.76 26.86 -9.91
N PRO A 461 0.24 25.97 -10.09
CA PRO A 461 1.59 26.21 -9.60
C PRO A 461 2.14 27.54 -10.12
N ALA A 462 2.87 28.28 -9.27
CA ALA A 462 3.41 29.60 -9.62
C ALA A 462 4.24 29.57 -10.92
N ASP A 463 4.98 28.48 -11.16
CA ASP A 463 5.84 28.26 -12.31
C ASP A 463 5.08 28.17 -13.65
N ALA A 464 3.77 27.89 -13.60
CA ALA A 464 2.89 27.87 -14.77
C ALA A 464 2.20 29.23 -15.03
N TYR A 465 2.23 30.15 -14.06
CA TYR A 465 1.71 31.51 -14.21
C TYR A 465 2.62 32.35 -15.14
N ASP A 466 3.95 32.19 -15.03
CA ASP A 466 4.92 32.86 -15.90
C ASP A 466 4.77 32.43 -17.37
N ALA A 467 4.50 31.15 -17.63
CA ALA A 467 4.26 30.64 -18.98
C ALA A 467 2.92 31.14 -19.59
N GLN A 468 1.93 31.45 -18.74
CA GLN A 468 0.65 32.02 -19.18
C GLN A 468 0.74 33.53 -19.46
N LEU A 469 1.61 34.26 -18.75
CA LEU A 469 1.90 35.67 -19.04
C LEU A 469 2.67 35.84 -20.35
N GLU A 470 3.61 34.93 -20.65
CA GLU A 470 4.31 34.91 -21.96
C GLU A 470 3.37 34.59 -23.13
N GLN A 471 2.33 33.77 -22.93
CA GLN A 471 1.33 33.47 -23.96
C GLN A 471 0.26 34.56 -24.14
N ASN A 472 -0.04 35.35 -23.10
CA ASN A 472 -1.09 36.37 -23.14
C ASN A 472 -0.60 37.79 -23.47
N GLY A 473 0.68 37.98 -23.79
CA GLY A 473 1.14 39.22 -24.42
C GLY A 473 0.90 40.49 -23.60
N ALA A 474 1.01 40.44 -22.27
CA ALA A 474 1.07 41.64 -21.45
C ALA A 474 2.54 42.03 -21.26
N GLY A 475 3.10 42.67 -22.30
CA GLY A 475 4.33 43.42 -22.16
C GLY A 475 4.10 44.65 -21.29
N VAL A 476 4.98 44.85 -20.32
CA VAL A 476 5.48 46.18 -19.94
C VAL A 476 6.99 46.15 -20.08
#